data_AF-A0A1G2YF79-F1
#
_entry.id   AF-A0A1G2YF79-F1
#
_cell.length_a   1.000
_cell.length_b   1.000
_cell.length_c   1.000
_cell.angle_alpha   90.00
_cell.angle_beta   90.00
_cell.angle_gamma   90.00
#
_symmetry.space_group_name_H-M   'P 1'
#
loop_
_entity.id
_entity.type
_entity.pdbx_description
1 polymer ?
#
loop_
_entity_poly.entity_id
_entity_poly.type
_entity_poly.pdbx_seq_one_letter_code
_entity_poly.pdbx_strand_id
1 'polypeptide(L)'
;MKGHLKSCIFFSIAYLSVSAYALTYSGGSGTISNPYLISTAADVNSIGLDPNDWNKYFKLTADVNMSAYSGSQYKIIGNTSKPFTGTFDGNGHTISNLTYTNPIFNYYYIGMFGYTSYATIKNLGLENVNINGHCTGAGALIGYQDNGTDSNCFSTGSVSVFSTFSGISATYAGGLVGSTNKGTIKSCFSECSVNSVFYISRTSFAGGLVGNQYNSSILNCYSSGSVYASSNSSYAGGFLGIMSGDSTAVLRNCYSTGQPSTAGSSQYKGGLLGMFSGTGIIRGCFWDKNTSGLNNGIGEGSSSYVVGKTTTEMQTLSTFTNAGWDFIGETSNGTNDYWQMPVNDYPRLSYEVVFAGDLNNDGIVDFADLYIFMSQWLCEELNYDLYSADNLHIVNFLDWDIFAKNWDGDFIELSNFAYEWLEYDAYNADIAGDDDFVNFLDFAAFAENWME
;
A
#
# COMPACT_ATOMS: atom_id res chain seq x y z
N MET A 1 50.97 -22.03 70.27
CA MET A 1 50.44 -21.78 68.91
C MET A 1 49.51 -22.92 68.50
N LYS A 2 48.20 -22.77 68.65
CA LYS A 2 47.20 -23.61 67.98
C LYS A 2 46.07 -22.67 67.56
N GLY A 3 45.97 -22.47 66.25
CA GLY A 3 45.17 -21.43 65.61
C GLY A 3 43.68 -21.75 65.57
N HIS A 4 42.89 -20.67 65.62
CA HIS A 4 41.45 -20.66 65.41
C HIS A 4 41.12 -20.96 63.94
N LEU A 5 40.31 -22.00 63.69
CA LEU A 5 39.66 -22.23 62.41
C LEU A 5 38.32 -21.46 62.40
N LYS A 6 38.26 -20.37 61.65
CA LYS A 6 36.99 -19.72 61.27
C LYS A 6 36.39 -20.50 60.09
N SER A 7 35.22 -21.09 60.27
CA SER A 7 34.44 -21.72 59.20
C SER A 7 33.72 -20.62 58.41
N CYS A 8 34.18 -20.36 57.19
CA CYS A 8 33.45 -19.54 56.21
C CYS A 8 32.52 -20.46 55.42
N ILE A 9 31.22 -20.32 55.61
CA ILE A 9 30.20 -20.98 54.79
C ILE A 9 30.07 -20.16 53.51
N PHE A 10 30.48 -20.74 52.38
CA PHE A 10 30.26 -20.19 51.05
C PHE A 10 28.78 -20.39 50.66
N PHE A 11 28.04 -19.29 50.48
CA PHE A 11 26.78 -19.32 49.75
C PHE A 11 27.08 -19.50 48.26
N SER A 12 26.80 -20.69 47.73
CA SER A 12 26.76 -20.94 46.29
C SER A 12 25.50 -20.28 45.73
N ILE A 13 25.66 -19.15 45.05
CA ILE A 13 24.61 -18.59 44.19
C ILE A 13 24.61 -19.44 42.91
N ALA A 14 23.63 -20.31 42.77
CA ALA A 14 23.36 -21.00 41.52
C ALA A 14 22.87 -19.97 40.49
N TYR A 15 23.75 -19.59 39.56
CA TYR A 15 23.31 -18.92 38.33
C TYR A 15 22.51 -19.94 37.52
N LEU A 16 21.18 -19.86 37.59
CA LEU A 16 20.34 -20.42 36.55
C LEU A 16 20.66 -19.66 35.26
N SER A 17 21.47 -20.26 34.39
CA SER A 17 21.60 -19.81 33.01
C SER A 17 20.25 -20.05 32.34
N VAL A 18 19.40 -19.03 32.32
CA VAL A 18 18.30 -18.98 31.36
C VAL A 18 18.99 -18.97 30.00
N SER A 19 18.90 -20.07 29.26
CA SER A 19 19.28 -20.09 27.86
C SER A 19 18.39 -19.04 27.19
N ALA A 20 18.95 -17.86 26.89
CA ALA A 20 18.29 -16.89 26.05
C ALA A 20 18.07 -17.59 24.71
N TYR A 21 16.83 -18.05 24.47
CA TYR A 21 16.45 -18.45 23.13
C TYR A 21 16.65 -17.21 22.28
N ALA A 22 17.59 -17.28 21.33
CA ALA A 22 17.68 -16.27 20.31
C ALA A 22 16.31 -16.22 19.64
N LEU A 23 15.63 -15.07 19.74
CA LEU A 23 14.36 -14.88 19.05
C LEU A 23 14.64 -14.99 17.55
N THR A 24 13.84 -15.79 16.84
CA THR A 24 13.92 -15.95 15.37
C THR A 24 13.65 -14.63 14.65
N TYR A 25 12.89 -13.74 15.29
CA TYR A 25 12.47 -12.44 14.80
C TYR A 25 12.79 -11.35 15.84
N SER A 26 12.55 -10.09 15.50
CA SER A 26 12.77 -8.94 16.40
C SER A 26 11.88 -8.91 17.66
N GLY A 27 10.87 -9.79 17.76
CA GLY A 27 10.06 -9.92 18.96
C GLY A 27 8.79 -10.73 18.74
N GLY A 28 7.98 -10.82 19.78
CA GLY A 28 6.66 -11.45 19.72
C GLY A 28 6.65 -12.98 19.81
N SER A 29 5.44 -13.55 19.73
CA SER A 29 5.20 -14.99 19.89
C SER A 29 4.36 -15.61 18.76
N GLY A 30 4.06 -14.83 17.73
CA GLY A 30 3.25 -15.27 16.59
C GLY A 30 1.77 -15.51 16.90
N THR A 31 1.25 -14.96 18.00
CA THR A 31 -0.18 -15.02 18.38
C THR A 31 -0.90 -13.74 17.98
N ILE A 32 -2.23 -13.76 17.92
CA ILE A 32 -3.00 -12.56 17.54
C ILE A 32 -2.75 -11.35 18.45
N SER A 33 -2.62 -11.57 19.76
CA SER A 33 -2.36 -10.51 20.76
C SER A 33 -0.88 -10.16 20.90
N ASN A 34 0.02 -10.99 20.35
CA ASN A 34 1.46 -10.81 20.41
C ASN A 34 2.11 -11.36 19.12
N PRO A 35 1.88 -10.70 17.97
CA PRO A 35 2.38 -11.14 16.67
C PRO A 35 3.91 -11.12 16.67
N TYR A 36 4.54 -11.90 15.80
CA TYR A 36 5.98 -11.76 15.56
C TYR A 36 6.27 -10.37 14.99
N LEU A 37 7.24 -9.68 15.60
CA LEU A 37 7.66 -8.35 15.20
C LEU A 37 8.79 -8.45 14.17
N ILE A 38 8.63 -7.73 13.07
CA ILE A 38 9.51 -7.79 11.91
C ILE A 38 10.07 -6.38 11.71
N SER A 39 11.36 -6.21 11.97
CA SER A 39 12.03 -4.89 11.87
C SER A 39 13.24 -4.89 10.95
N THR A 40 13.69 -6.07 10.50
CA THR A 40 14.89 -6.21 9.68
C THR A 40 14.67 -7.10 8.46
N ALA A 41 15.55 -6.97 7.47
CA ALA A 41 15.54 -7.85 6.29
C ALA A 41 15.80 -9.32 6.66
N ALA A 42 16.57 -9.55 7.73
CA ALA A 42 16.82 -10.88 8.25
C ALA A 42 15.53 -11.50 8.81
N ASP A 43 14.71 -10.73 9.52
CA ASP A 43 13.41 -11.20 10.01
C ASP A 43 12.50 -11.62 8.87
N VAL A 44 12.35 -10.78 7.84
CA VAL A 44 11.53 -11.09 6.65
C VAL A 44 12.02 -12.38 5.99
N ASN A 45 13.33 -12.52 5.79
CA ASN A 45 13.88 -13.71 5.16
C ASN A 45 13.78 -14.97 6.06
N SER A 46 13.83 -14.82 7.38
CA SER A 46 13.60 -15.90 8.34
C SER A 46 12.19 -16.47 8.24
N ILE A 47 11.18 -15.66 7.94
CA ILE A 47 9.81 -16.16 7.69
C ILE A 47 9.84 -17.18 6.55
N GLY A 48 10.53 -16.87 5.45
CA GLY A 48 10.68 -17.79 4.32
C GLY A 48 11.46 -19.07 4.63
N LEU A 49 12.29 -19.05 5.67
CA LEU A 49 13.08 -20.20 6.14
C LEU A 49 12.32 -21.09 7.14
N ASP A 50 11.36 -20.54 7.90
CA ASP A 50 10.59 -21.28 8.89
C ASP A 50 9.12 -21.49 8.48
N PRO A 51 8.83 -22.54 7.70
CA PRO A 51 7.47 -22.83 7.30
C PRO A 51 6.56 -23.18 8.48
N ASN A 52 7.08 -23.48 9.68
CA ASN A 52 6.21 -23.78 10.84
C ASN A 52 5.50 -22.53 11.35
N ASP A 53 5.99 -21.34 11.01
CA ASP A 53 5.36 -20.08 11.37
C ASP A 53 4.39 -19.56 10.30
N TRP A 54 4.23 -20.21 9.15
CA TRP A 54 3.37 -19.72 8.05
C TRP A 54 1.87 -19.69 8.34
N ASN A 55 1.44 -20.12 9.52
CA ASN A 55 0.07 -19.96 10.04
C ASN A 55 -0.04 -18.96 11.20
N LYS A 56 1.01 -18.16 11.45
CA LYS A 56 1.13 -17.23 12.57
C LYS A 56 0.79 -15.79 12.15
N TYR A 57 0.85 -14.90 13.13
CA TYR A 57 0.61 -13.47 12.97
C TYR A 57 1.94 -12.72 12.97
N PHE A 58 2.14 -11.86 11.98
CA PHE A 58 3.33 -11.04 11.78
C PHE A 58 2.92 -9.58 11.68
N LYS A 59 3.76 -8.70 12.24
CA LYS A 59 3.57 -7.24 12.16
C LYS A 59 4.91 -6.56 11.88
N LEU A 60 4.97 -5.70 10.86
CA LEU A 60 6.11 -4.82 10.67
C LEU A 60 6.14 -3.75 11.76
N THR A 61 7.34 -3.44 12.26
CA THR A 61 7.56 -2.35 13.25
C THR A 61 8.51 -1.28 12.74
N ALA A 62 8.96 -1.41 11.49
CA ALA A 62 9.82 -0.48 10.78
C ALA A 62 9.75 -0.79 9.29
N ASP A 63 10.13 0.18 8.46
CA ASP A 63 10.38 -0.07 7.05
C ASP A 63 11.61 -0.98 6.90
N VAL A 64 11.55 -1.93 5.96
CA VAL A 64 12.57 -2.97 5.79
C VAL A 64 13.18 -2.91 4.40
N ASN A 65 14.50 -2.78 4.33
CA ASN A 65 15.23 -2.82 3.05
C ASN A 65 15.83 -4.21 2.77
N MET A 66 15.34 -4.90 1.73
CA MET A 66 15.71 -6.28 1.38
C MET A 66 16.99 -6.40 0.52
N SER A 67 17.72 -5.32 0.27
CA SER A 67 18.92 -5.34 -0.58
C SER A 67 20.03 -6.32 -0.13
N ALA A 68 20.05 -6.71 1.15
CA ALA A 68 20.94 -7.74 1.68
C ALA A 68 20.62 -9.17 1.20
N TYR A 69 19.41 -9.42 0.68
CA TYR A 69 18.93 -10.72 0.20
C TYR A 69 18.49 -10.61 -1.26
N SER A 70 19.44 -10.64 -2.18
CA SER A 70 19.17 -10.47 -3.62
C SER A 70 18.99 -11.80 -4.35
N GLY A 71 18.21 -11.78 -5.44
CA GLY A 71 18.04 -12.96 -6.30
C GLY A 71 17.43 -14.15 -5.55
N SER A 72 18.11 -15.29 -5.57
CA SER A 72 17.64 -16.51 -4.90
C SER A 72 17.98 -16.59 -3.40
N GLN A 73 18.64 -15.55 -2.85
CA GLN A 73 18.92 -15.45 -1.42
C GLN A 73 17.63 -15.19 -0.64
N TYR A 74 16.70 -14.41 -1.21
CA TYR A 74 15.35 -14.26 -0.68
C TYR A 74 14.63 -15.62 -0.68
N LYS A 75 14.02 -15.97 0.45
CA LYS A 75 13.24 -17.18 0.63
C LYS A 75 11.76 -16.84 0.53
N ILE A 76 11.15 -17.31 -0.57
CA ILE A 76 9.72 -17.11 -0.84
C ILE A 76 8.88 -17.74 0.27
N ILE A 77 7.89 -16.98 0.74
CA ILE A 77 6.98 -17.41 1.81
C ILE A 77 5.79 -18.16 1.18
N GLY A 78 5.50 -19.38 1.63
CA GLY A 78 4.38 -20.17 1.12
C GLY A 78 4.66 -20.85 -0.23
N ASN A 79 4.20 -22.09 -0.39
CA ASN A 79 4.30 -22.86 -1.62
C ASN A 79 3.11 -23.83 -1.78
N THR A 80 3.07 -24.58 -2.89
CA THR A 80 1.94 -25.46 -3.22
C THR A 80 1.74 -26.62 -2.24
N SER A 81 2.77 -27.04 -1.49
CA SER A 81 2.63 -28.10 -0.47
C SER A 81 2.33 -27.54 0.92
N LYS A 82 2.72 -26.30 1.19
CA LYS A 82 2.42 -25.59 2.43
C LYS A 82 2.19 -24.10 2.13
N PRO A 83 0.95 -23.70 1.86
CA PRO A 83 0.60 -22.30 1.67
C PRO A 83 0.86 -21.47 2.93
N PHE A 84 1.10 -20.17 2.75
CA PHE A 84 0.96 -19.23 3.85
C PHE A 84 -0.53 -19.05 4.18
N THR A 85 -0.88 -19.25 5.45
CA THR A 85 -2.26 -19.21 5.97
C THR A 85 -2.42 -18.22 7.12
N GLY A 86 -1.33 -17.55 7.49
CA GLY A 86 -1.27 -16.60 8.59
C GLY A 86 -1.78 -15.21 8.26
N THR A 87 -1.46 -14.26 9.13
CA THR A 87 -1.71 -12.82 8.92
C THR A 87 -0.39 -12.07 8.85
N PHE A 88 -0.23 -11.24 7.82
CA PHE A 88 0.90 -10.31 7.71
C PHE A 88 0.37 -8.87 7.69
N ASP A 89 0.60 -8.13 8.77
CA ASP A 89 0.22 -6.73 8.90
C ASP A 89 1.45 -5.85 8.66
N GLY A 90 1.49 -5.14 7.54
CA GLY A 90 2.54 -4.17 7.27
C GLY A 90 2.46 -2.96 8.18
N ASN A 91 1.36 -2.74 8.89
CA ASN A 91 1.21 -1.66 9.87
C ASN A 91 1.56 -0.27 9.31
N GLY A 92 1.36 -0.06 8.00
CA GLY A 92 1.70 1.20 7.32
C GLY A 92 3.16 1.30 6.86
N HIS A 93 3.99 0.30 7.15
CA HIS A 93 5.39 0.25 6.74
C HIS A 93 5.60 -0.36 5.35
N THR A 94 6.78 -0.10 4.80
CA THR A 94 7.19 -0.63 3.50
C THR A 94 8.28 -1.69 3.58
N ILE A 95 8.31 -2.57 2.58
CA ILE A 95 9.45 -3.44 2.29
C ILE A 95 10.01 -3.01 0.93
N SER A 96 11.25 -2.55 0.91
CA SER A 96 11.89 -2.02 -0.29
C SER A 96 12.96 -2.95 -0.87
N ASN A 97 13.25 -2.82 -2.16
CA ASN A 97 14.35 -3.48 -2.88
C ASN A 97 14.30 -5.01 -2.88
N LEU A 98 13.11 -5.60 -2.75
CA LEU A 98 12.91 -7.04 -2.86
C LEU A 98 13.22 -7.50 -4.29
N THR A 99 14.30 -8.28 -4.45
CA THR A 99 14.72 -8.81 -5.75
C THR A 99 14.65 -10.32 -5.74
N TYR A 100 13.92 -10.91 -6.69
CA TYR A 100 13.94 -12.35 -6.93
C TYR A 100 14.17 -12.63 -8.41
N THR A 101 15.34 -13.21 -8.72
CA THR A 101 15.70 -13.62 -10.07
C THR A 101 15.90 -15.13 -10.08
N ASN A 102 15.18 -15.83 -10.95
CA ASN A 102 15.36 -17.26 -11.14
C ASN A 102 15.36 -17.65 -12.63
N PRO A 103 16.51 -18.09 -13.17
CA PRO A 103 16.65 -18.44 -14.59
C PRO A 103 16.09 -19.83 -14.93
N ILE A 104 15.68 -20.64 -13.95
CA ILE A 104 15.23 -22.02 -14.17
C ILE A 104 13.82 -22.22 -13.59
N PHE A 105 12.95 -22.89 -14.35
CA PHE A 105 11.60 -23.23 -13.91
C PHE A 105 11.65 -24.25 -12.75
N ASN A 106 11.68 -23.75 -11.53
CA ASN A 106 11.65 -24.53 -10.29
C ASN A 106 10.48 -24.15 -9.38
N TYR A 107 9.78 -23.06 -9.70
CA TYR A 107 8.67 -22.53 -8.93
C TYR A 107 7.50 -22.28 -9.84
N TYR A 108 6.32 -22.75 -9.43
CA TYR A 108 5.08 -22.40 -10.12
C TYR A 108 4.72 -20.95 -9.86
N TYR A 109 4.99 -20.44 -8.66
CA TYR A 109 4.53 -19.13 -8.22
C TYR A 109 5.61 -18.34 -7.50
N ILE A 110 5.73 -17.05 -7.83
CA ILE A 110 6.76 -16.15 -7.29
C ILE A 110 6.10 -14.85 -6.82
N GLY A 111 6.52 -14.39 -5.65
CA GLY A 111 6.15 -13.12 -5.01
C GLY A 111 6.87 -13.01 -3.68
N MET A 112 6.61 -11.95 -2.91
CA MET A 112 6.95 -11.98 -1.49
C MET A 112 6.35 -13.25 -0.85
N PHE A 113 5.07 -13.49 -1.16
CA PHE A 113 4.40 -14.76 -0.92
C PHE A 113 4.25 -15.54 -2.24
N GLY A 114 4.79 -16.76 -2.30
CA GLY A 114 4.64 -17.62 -3.47
C GLY A 114 3.22 -18.15 -3.60
N TYR A 115 2.69 -18.70 -2.50
CA TYR A 115 1.34 -19.26 -2.44
C TYR A 115 0.70 -18.92 -1.10
N THR A 116 -0.47 -18.28 -1.13
CA THR A 116 -1.31 -18.02 0.06
C THR A 116 -2.61 -18.82 0.00
N SER A 117 -3.14 -19.20 1.16
CA SER A 117 -4.46 -19.80 1.28
C SER A 117 -5.16 -19.35 2.55
N TYR A 118 -6.35 -18.74 2.41
CA TYR A 118 -7.08 -18.12 3.54
C TYR A 118 -6.26 -17.09 4.35
N ALA A 119 -5.14 -16.61 3.82
CA ALA A 119 -4.27 -15.65 4.49
C ALA A 119 -4.91 -14.25 4.53
N THR A 120 -4.44 -13.43 5.46
CA THR A 120 -4.74 -11.99 5.47
C THR A 120 -3.43 -11.21 5.34
N ILE A 121 -3.30 -10.41 4.29
CA ILE A 121 -2.15 -9.51 4.11
C ILE A 121 -2.69 -8.10 4.01
N LYS A 122 -2.19 -7.18 4.84
CA LYS A 122 -2.75 -5.82 4.89
C LYS A 122 -1.74 -4.74 5.23
N ASN A 123 -2.06 -3.52 4.84
CA ASN A 123 -1.33 -2.29 5.21
C ASN A 123 0.17 -2.36 4.86
N LEU A 124 0.50 -2.88 3.67
CA LEU A 124 1.87 -3.19 3.27
C LEU A 124 2.24 -2.59 1.92
N GLY A 125 3.27 -1.75 1.91
CA GLY A 125 3.90 -1.27 0.69
C GLY A 125 5.08 -2.12 0.25
N LEU A 126 5.17 -2.45 -1.03
CA LEU A 126 6.35 -3.08 -1.64
C LEU A 126 7.01 -2.12 -2.62
N GLU A 127 8.17 -1.59 -2.26
CA GLU A 127 8.81 -0.54 -3.04
C GLU A 127 10.01 -1.05 -3.82
N ASN A 128 10.14 -0.60 -5.06
CA ASN A 128 11.25 -0.96 -5.93
C ASN A 128 11.48 -2.50 -6.01
N VAL A 129 10.40 -3.24 -6.22
CA VAL A 129 10.49 -4.70 -6.41
C VAL A 129 11.12 -5.04 -7.76
N ASN A 130 11.87 -6.12 -7.82
CA ASN A 130 12.40 -6.68 -9.06
C ASN A 130 12.20 -8.19 -9.07
N ILE A 131 11.07 -8.62 -9.62
CA ILE A 131 10.77 -10.03 -9.83
C ILE A 131 11.06 -10.39 -11.29
N ASN A 132 11.97 -11.33 -11.50
CA ASN A 132 12.31 -11.87 -12.80
C ASN A 132 12.38 -13.39 -12.73
N GLY A 133 11.25 -14.05 -13.02
CA GLY A 133 11.05 -15.45 -12.69
C GLY A 133 10.61 -16.31 -13.87
N HIS A 134 11.26 -17.47 -14.02
CA HIS A 134 10.73 -18.55 -14.86
C HIS A 134 9.66 -19.35 -14.10
N CYS A 135 8.38 -19.04 -14.28
CA CYS A 135 7.27 -19.58 -13.47
C CYS A 135 5.92 -19.60 -14.20
N THR A 136 4.87 -20.05 -13.52
CA THR A 136 3.48 -20.01 -14.01
C THR A 136 2.80 -18.69 -13.66
N GLY A 137 2.98 -18.21 -12.43
CA GLY A 137 2.36 -16.97 -11.96
C GLY A 137 3.32 -16.13 -11.12
N ALA A 138 3.33 -14.82 -11.32
CA ALA A 138 4.03 -13.92 -10.42
C ALA A 138 3.30 -12.61 -10.17
N GLY A 139 3.44 -12.11 -8.94
CA GLY A 139 3.08 -10.77 -8.53
C GLY A 139 4.06 -10.27 -7.47
N ALA A 140 4.17 -8.95 -7.29
CA ALA A 140 5.06 -8.39 -6.26
C ALA A 140 4.71 -8.94 -4.87
N LEU A 141 3.43 -8.94 -4.53
CA LEU A 141 2.92 -9.40 -3.25
C LEU A 141 2.71 -10.92 -3.25
N ILE A 142 1.90 -11.43 -4.19
CA ILE A 142 1.50 -12.85 -4.21
C ILE A 142 1.65 -13.45 -5.60
N GLY A 143 2.27 -14.63 -5.70
CA GLY A 143 2.30 -15.43 -6.92
C GLY A 143 0.94 -16.09 -7.22
N TYR A 144 0.38 -16.80 -6.24
CA TYR A 144 -0.96 -17.40 -6.29
C TYR A 144 -1.72 -17.30 -4.97
N GLN A 145 -2.96 -16.86 -5.03
CA GLN A 145 -3.86 -16.73 -3.88
C GLN A 145 -5.05 -17.70 -4.02
N ASP A 146 -5.23 -18.58 -3.02
CA ASP A 146 -6.38 -19.48 -2.91
C ASP A 146 -7.24 -19.11 -1.69
N ASN A 147 -8.27 -18.30 -1.88
CA ASN A 147 -8.99 -17.61 -0.81
C ASN A 147 -8.07 -16.65 -0.03
N GLY A 148 -8.65 -15.89 0.90
CA GLY A 148 -7.94 -14.91 1.71
C GLY A 148 -8.25 -13.48 1.32
N THR A 149 -7.57 -12.53 1.95
CA THR A 149 -7.80 -11.09 1.76
C THR A 149 -6.51 -10.31 1.75
N ASP A 150 -6.36 -9.49 0.71
CA ASP A 150 -5.29 -8.51 0.58
C ASP A 150 -5.91 -7.12 0.61
N SER A 151 -5.46 -6.26 1.53
CA SER A 151 -6.07 -4.93 1.69
C SER A 151 -5.11 -3.82 2.09
N ASN A 152 -5.23 -2.66 1.46
CA ASN A 152 -4.34 -1.52 1.70
C ASN A 152 -2.88 -1.90 1.39
N CYS A 153 -2.68 -2.55 0.24
CA CYS A 153 -1.37 -3.01 -0.20
C CYS A 153 -1.01 -2.37 -1.53
N PHE A 154 0.28 -2.11 -1.73
CA PHE A 154 0.74 -1.56 -2.99
C PHE A 154 2.10 -2.09 -3.44
N SER A 155 2.40 -1.91 -4.73
CA SER A 155 3.69 -2.29 -5.29
C SER A 155 4.21 -1.32 -6.34
N THR A 156 5.51 -1.01 -6.28
CA THR A 156 6.27 -0.27 -7.31
C THR A 156 7.48 -1.09 -7.78
N GLY A 157 7.95 -0.86 -9.01
CA GLY A 157 9.10 -1.58 -9.58
C GLY A 157 8.73 -2.43 -10.79
N SER A 158 9.12 -3.70 -10.83
CA SER A 158 8.92 -4.58 -11.99
C SER A 158 8.61 -6.04 -11.66
N VAL A 159 7.73 -6.65 -12.44
CA VAL A 159 7.38 -8.08 -12.40
C VAL A 159 7.46 -8.67 -13.79
N SER A 160 8.36 -9.63 -13.98
CA SER A 160 8.57 -10.33 -15.25
C SER A 160 8.44 -11.84 -15.08
N VAL A 161 7.54 -12.43 -15.86
CA VAL A 161 7.30 -13.87 -15.95
C VAL A 161 7.76 -14.38 -17.30
N PHE A 162 8.62 -15.40 -17.27
CA PHE A 162 9.08 -16.11 -18.46
C PHE A 162 8.70 -17.59 -18.36
N SER A 163 8.35 -18.24 -19.46
CA SER A 163 8.18 -19.70 -19.45
C SER A 163 8.52 -20.35 -20.79
N THR A 164 9.13 -21.53 -20.68
CA THR A 164 9.32 -22.50 -21.77
C THR A 164 8.71 -23.86 -21.39
N PHE A 165 8.07 -23.95 -20.21
CA PHE A 165 7.66 -25.21 -19.61
C PHE A 165 6.38 -25.74 -20.27
N SER A 166 6.46 -26.91 -20.91
CA SER A 166 5.34 -27.49 -21.64
C SER A 166 4.21 -28.03 -20.75
N GLY A 167 4.45 -28.19 -19.44
CA GLY A 167 3.49 -28.73 -18.48
C GLY A 167 2.43 -27.74 -17.98
N ILE A 168 2.46 -26.47 -18.38
CA ILE A 168 1.45 -25.46 -18.04
C ILE A 168 0.79 -24.92 -19.30
N SER A 169 -0.45 -24.45 -19.21
CA SER A 169 -1.21 -23.92 -20.35
C SER A 169 -1.05 -22.42 -20.55
N ALA A 170 -0.75 -21.68 -19.48
CA ALA A 170 -0.64 -20.23 -19.52
C ALA A 170 0.36 -19.69 -18.47
N THR A 171 0.82 -18.47 -18.70
CA THR A 171 1.53 -17.65 -17.70
C THR A 171 0.65 -16.50 -17.22
N TYR A 172 0.82 -16.09 -15.96
CA TYR A 172 0.05 -15.04 -15.31
C TYR A 172 0.99 -14.05 -14.61
N ALA A 173 1.10 -12.83 -15.14
CA ALA A 173 1.86 -11.77 -14.49
C ALA A 173 0.90 -10.67 -14.02
N GLY A 174 0.94 -10.35 -12.73
CA GLY A 174 0.28 -9.19 -12.16
C GLY A 174 1.29 -8.27 -11.50
N GLY A 175 1.06 -6.96 -11.45
CA GLY A 175 1.93 -6.08 -10.69
C GLY A 175 1.89 -6.39 -9.19
N LEU A 176 0.71 -6.65 -8.64
CA LEU A 176 0.53 -7.02 -7.24
C LEU A 176 0.33 -8.53 -7.03
N VAL A 177 -0.59 -9.15 -7.77
CA VAL A 177 -0.95 -10.58 -7.63
C VAL A 177 -0.91 -11.32 -8.97
N GLY A 178 -0.18 -12.42 -9.05
CA GLY A 178 -0.10 -13.22 -10.28
C GLY A 178 -1.44 -13.84 -10.65
N SER A 179 -2.02 -14.62 -9.75
CA SER A 179 -3.35 -15.20 -9.93
C SER A 179 -4.10 -15.31 -8.60
N THR A 180 -5.40 -15.07 -8.63
CA THR A 180 -6.29 -15.17 -7.46
C THR A 180 -7.50 -16.05 -7.77
N ASN A 181 -7.81 -16.97 -6.86
CA ASN A 181 -8.93 -17.88 -6.90
C ASN A 181 -9.72 -17.75 -5.60
N LYS A 182 -10.98 -17.31 -5.67
CA LYS A 182 -11.85 -17.05 -4.50
C LYS A 182 -11.26 -16.08 -3.47
N GLY A 183 -10.27 -15.28 -3.86
CA GLY A 183 -9.66 -14.26 -3.02
C GLY A 183 -10.45 -12.96 -3.00
N THR A 184 -10.04 -12.06 -2.09
CA THR A 184 -10.47 -10.66 -2.08
C THR A 184 -9.26 -9.76 -2.11
N ILE A 185 -9.19 -8.86 -3.09
CA ILE A 185 -8.16 -7.81 -3.19
C ILE A 185 -8.89 -6.48 -3.12
N LYS A 186 -8.64 -5.66 -2.11
CA LYS A 186 -9.40 -4.42 -1.91
C LYS A 186 -8.53 -3.24 -1.50
N SER A 187 -8.82 -2.05 -2.03
CA SER A 187 -8.04 -0.85 -1.66
C SER A 187 -6.55 -1.10 -1.89
N CYS A 188 -6.18 -1.50 -3.10
CA CYS A 188 -4.81 -1.83 -3.44
C CYS A 188 -4.42 -1.21 -4.78
N PHE A 189 -3.13 -0.98 -5.00
CA PHE A 189 -2.64 -0.49 -6.28
C PHE A 189 -1.30 -1.06 -6.71
N SER A 190 -0.98 -0.88 -7.99
CA SER A 190 0.33 -1.24 -8.53
C SER A 190 0.79 -0.28 -9.61
N GLU A 191 2.02 0.18 -9.46
CA GLU A 191 2.74 0.99 -10.45
C GLU A 191 3.84 0.17 -11.15
N CYS A 192 3.88 -1.13 -10.91
CA CYS A 192 4.90 -1.99 -11.48
C CYS A 192 4.81 -2.08 -13.01
N SER A 193 5.96 -2.07 -13.67
CA SER A 193 6.06 -2.56 -15.05
C SER A 193 5.90 -4.09 -15.07
N VAL A 194 4.94 -4.59 -15.86
CA VAL A 194 4.57 -6.01 -15.91
C VAL A 194 4.91 -6.61 -17.27
N ASN A 195 5.61 -7.74 -17.26
CA ASN A 195 6.03 -8.46 -18.45
C ASN A 195 5.68 -9.96 -18.33
N SER A 196 5.01 -10.53 -19.33
CA SER A 196 4.68 -11.96 -19.37
C SER A 196 5.02 -12.55 -20.74
N VAL A 197 6.03 -13.43 -20.80
CA VAL A 197 6.49 -14.07 -22.03
C VAL A 197 6.39 -15.59 -21.93
N PHE A 198 5.66 -16.19 -22.87
CA PHE A 198 5.63 -17.63 -23.05
C PHE A 198 6.24 -17.98 -24.42
N TYR A 199 7.43 -18.59 -24.42
CA TYR A 199 8.22 -18.86 -25.62
C TYR A 199 7.74 -20.04 -26.46
N ILE A 200 6.81 -20.86 -25.93
CA ILE A 200 6.18 -21.96 -26.67
C ILE A 200 4.72 -21.61 -26.94
N SER A 201 4.14 -22.25 -27.96
CA SER A 201 2.81 -22.00 -28.52
C SER A 201 1.63 -22.14 -27.54
N ARG A 202 1.54 -21.22 -26.58
CA ARG A 202 0.60 -21.20 -25.45
C ARG A 202 0.17 -19.75 -25.15
N THR A 203 -0.52 -19.55 -24.03
CA THR A 203 -1.18 -18.28 -23.69
C THR A 203 -0.40 -17.49 -22.66
N SER A 204 -0.25 -16.18 -22.88
CA SER A 204 0.33 -15.26 -21.89
C SER A 204 -0.71 -14.24 -21.44
N PHE A 205 -0.93 -14.14 -20.13
CA PHE A 205 -1.76 -13.12 -19.50
C PHE A 205 -0.88 -12.17 -18.68
N ALA A 206 -1.07 -10.87 -18.89
CA ALA A 206 -0.45 -9.81 -18.12
C ALA A 206 -1.49 -8.75 -17.72
N GLY A 207 -1.52 -8.38 -16.44
CA GLY A 207 -2.35 -7.30 -15.91
C GLY A 207 -1.56 -6.36 -15.02
N GLY A 208 -1.84 -5.05 -15.08
CA GLY A 208 -1.11 -4.06 -14.27
C GLY A 208 -1.23 -4.28 -12.76
N LEU A 209 -2.39 -4.77 -12.29
CA LEU A 209 -2.58 -5.19 -10.89
C LEU A 209 -2.58 -6.72 -10.75
N VAL A 210 -3.40 -7.42 -11.54
CA VAL A 210 -3.62 -8.87 -11.40
C VAL A 210 -3.51 -9.59 -12.74
N GLY A 211 -2.75 -10.68 -12.79
CA GLY A 211 -2.60 -11.47 -14.02
C GLY A 211 -3.85 -12.28 -14.35
N ASN A 212 -4.38 -13.04 -13.39
CA ASN A 212 -5.61 -13.80 -13.54
C ASN A 212 -6.52 -13.69 -12.31
N GLN A 213 -7.78 -13.38 -12.56
CA GLN A 213 -8.84 -13.40 -11.57
C GLN A 213 -9.82 -14.55 -11.89
N TYR A 214 -10.02 -15.47 -10.96
CA TYR A 214 -11.00 -16.56 -11.06
C TYR A 214 -11.92 -16.58 -9.82
N ASN A 215 -13.22 -16.39 -10.01
CA ASN A 215 -14.23 -16.35 -8.92
C ASN A 215 -13.81 -15.50 -7.69
N SER A 216 -13.12 -14.38 -7.90
CA SER A 216 -12.57 -13.54 -6.82
C SER A 216 -13.19 -12.13 -6.87
N SER A 217 -13.03 -11.38 -5.79
CA SER A 217 -13.49 -9.99 -5.68
C SER A 217 -12.31 -9.02 -5.72
N ILE A 218 -12.31 -8.08 -6.66
CA ILE A 218 -11.33 -6.98 -6.74
C ILE A 218 -12.09 -5.66 -6.64
N LEU A 219 -11.81 -4.88 -5.59
CA LEU A 219 -12.63 -3.76 -5.16
C LEU A 219 -11.78 -2.51 -4.86
N ASN A 220 -12.13 -1.35 -5.39
CA ASN A 220 -11.46 -0.09 -5.06
C ASN A 220 -9.93 -0.18 -5.32
N CYS A 221 -9.52 -0.48 -6.55
CA CYS A 221 -8.10 -0.70 -6.84
C CYS A 221 -7.69 -0.01 -8.14
N TYR A 222 -6.41 0.28 -8.31
CA TYR A 222 -5.93 0.81 -9.59
C TYR A 222 -4.54 0.34 -10.01
N SER A 223 -4.18 0.62 -11.26
CA SER A 223 -2.83 0.40 -11.76
C SER A 223 -2.40 1.46 -12.76
N SER A 224 -1.10 1.79 -12.73
CA SER A 224 -0.49 2.83 -13.60
C SER A 224 0.70 2.34 -14.40
N GLY A 225 1.27 1.18 -14.06
CA GLY A 225 2.44 0.63 -14.73
C GLY A 225 2.19 0.13 -16.17
N SER A 226 3.27 0.04 -16.96
CA SER A 226 3.20 -0.52 -18.33
C SER A 226 3.01 -2.03 -18.31
N VAL A 227 2.31 -2.57 -19.31
CA VAL A 227 1.97 -4.00 -19.37
C VAL A 227 2.36 -4.57 -20.73
N TYR A 228 3.07 -5.71 -20.73
CA TYR A 228 3.49 -6.42 -21.93
C TYR A 228 3.19 -7.92 -21.84
N ALA A 229 2.54 -8.47 -22.86
CA ALA A 229 2.34 -9.91 -23.02
C ALA A 229 2.84 -10.42 -24.39
N SER A 230 3.60 -11.52 -24.40
CA SER A 230 4.13 -12.13 -25.64
C SER A 230 4.09 -13.65 -25.63
N SER A 231 3.35 -14.23 -26.56
CA SER A 231 3.18 -15.67 -26.77
C SER A 231 2.43 -15.91 -28.09
N ASN A 232 1.95 -17.11 -28.37
CA ASN A 232 1.05 -17.30 -29.51
C ASN A 232 -0.33 -16.66 -29.28
N SER A 233 -0.81 -16.61 -28.04
CA SER A 233 -2.06 -15.95 -27.66
C SER A 233 -1.81 -15.03 -26.48
N SER A 234 -1.60 -13.75 -26.78
CA SER A 234 -1.16 -12.74 -25.80
C SER A 234 -2.32 -11.86 -25.39
N TYR A 235 -2.54 -11.74 -24.08
CA TYR A 235 -3.58 -10.93 -23.47
C TYR A 235 -2.94 -9.95 -22.48
N ALA A 236 -3.02 -8.66 -22.78
CA ALA A 236 -2.53 -7.59 -21.92
C ALA A 236 -3.68 -6.65 -21.52
N GLY A 237 -4.00 -6.59 -20.23
CA GLY A 237 -4.92 -5.59 -19.69
C GLY A 237 -4.17 -4.56 -18.86
N GLY A 238 -4.58 -3.29 -18.97
CA GLY A 238 -3.98 -2.24 -18.13
C GLY A 238 -4.12 -2.51 -16.64
N PHE A 239 -5.16 -3.26 -16.24
CA PHE A 239 -5.44 -3.66 -14.87
C PHE A 239 -5.44 -5.18 -14.66
N LEU A 240 -6.17 -5.93 -15.50
CA LEU A 240 -6.36 -7.38 -15.39
C LEU A 240 -5.95 -8.10 -16.67
N GLY A 241 -5.12 -9.14 -16.58
CA GLY A 241 -4.82 -9.99 -17.75
C GLY A 241 -6.05 -10.76 -18.22
N ILE A 242 -6.71 -11.44 -17.29
CA ILE A 242 -7.99 -12.13 -17.54
C ILE A 242 -8.89 -12.08 -16.31
N MET A 243 -10.17 -11.83 -16.55
CA MET A 243 -11.26 -12.05 -15.61
C MET A 243 -12.09 -13.25 -16.07
N SER A 244 -12.26 -14.24 -15.19
CA SER A 244 -13.13 -15.37 -15.42
C SER A 244 -13.86 -15.85 -14.17
N GLY A 245 -14.85 -16.70 -14.38
CA GLY A 245 -15.69 -17.23 -13.31
C GLY A 245 -17.19 -17.08 -13.58
N ASP A 246 -17.97 -17.44 -12.56
CA ASP A 246 -19.42 -17.27 -12.54
C ASP A 246 -19.82 -15.91 -11.94
N SER A 247 -21.10 -15.76 -11.57
CA SER A 247 -21.64 -14.53 -11.00
C SER A 247 -21.11 -14.17 -9.60
N THR A 248 -20.22 -14.98 -9.02
CA THR A 248 -19.51 -14.67 -7.77
C THR A 248 -18.23 -13.87 -7.99
N ALA A 249 -17.67 -13.85 -9.20
CA ALA A 249 -16.55 -12.97 -9.54
C ALA A 249 -17.01 -11.51 -9.58
N VAL A 250 -16.26 -10.61 -8.93
CA VAL A 250 -16.61 -9.17 -8.84
C VAL A 250 -15.39 -8.31 -9.17
N LEU A 251 -15.59 -7.34 -10.06
CA LEU A 251 -14.67 -6.25 -10.32
C LEU A 251 -15.41 -4.93 -10.15
N ARG A 252 -15.06 -4.14 -9.14
CA ARG A 252 -15.84 -2.94 -8.79
C ARG A 252 -14.95 -1.77 -8.41
N ASN A 253 -15.28 -0.60 -8.95
CA ASN A 253 -14.63 0.66 -8.63
C ASN A 253 -13.12 0.58 -8.84
N CYS A 254 -12.71 0.08 -10.01
CA CYS A 254 -11.30 -0.07 -10.35
C CYS A 254 -10.95 0.74 -11.59
N TYR A 255 -9.71 1.21 -11.68
CA TYR A 255 -9.27 1.90 -12.88
C TYR A 255 -7.84 1.56 -13.31
N SER A 256 -7.51 1.89 -14.56
CA SER A 256 -6.14 1.81 -15.06
C SER A 256 -5.76 3.02 -15.89
N THR A 257 -4.53 3.50 -15.67
CA THR A 257 -3.83 4.46 -16.53
C THR A 257 -2.65 3.82 -17.28
N GLY A 258 -2.39 2.52 -17.04
CA GLY A 258 -1.30 1.78 -17.67
C GLY A 258 -1.44 1.65 -19.19
N GLN A 259 -0.31 1.39 -19.85
CA GLN A 259 -0.20 1.25 -21.31
C GLN A 259 0.04 -0.22 -21.71
N PRO A 260 -0.99 -0.95 -22.17
CA PRO A 260 -0.86 -2.35 -22.53
C PRO A 260 -0.32 -2.54 -23.95
N SER A 261 0.56 -3.52 -24.11
CA SER A 261 1.18 -3.90 -25.37
C SER A 261 1.32 -5.42 -25.49
N THR A 262 1.34 -5.91 -26.73
CA THR A 262 1.33 -7.35 -27.01
C THR A 262 2.23 -7.67 -28.21
N ALA A 263 2.78 -8.88 -28.22
CA ALA A 263 3.44 -9.46 -29.38
C ALA A 263 3.01 -10.92 -29.63
N GLY A 264 3.30 -11.45 -30.82
CA GLY A 264 2.99 -12.82 -31.21
C GLY A 264 1.85 -12.96 -32.23
N SER A 265 1.24 -14.14 -32.33
CA SER A 265 0.29 -14.45 -33.41
C SER A 265 -1.12 -13.88 -33.18
N SER A 266 -1.70 -14.13 -32.01
CA SER A 266 -3.00 -13.61 -31.60
C SER A 266 -2.78 -12.61 -30.46
N GLN A 267 -3.18 -11.36 -30.70
CA GLN A 267 -2.83 -10.23 -29.86
C GLN A 267 -4.08 -9.50 -29.39
N TYR A 268 -4.31 -9.50 -28.08
CA TYR A 268 -5.48 -8.90 -27.45
C TYR A 268 -5.02 -7.96 -26.34
N LYS A 269 -5.36 -6.68 -26.49
CA LYS A 269 -5.02 -5.65 -25.52
C LYS A 269 -6.24 -4.80 -25.20
N GLY A 270 -6.45 -4.53 -23.91
CA GLY A 270 -7.51 -3.65 -23.44
C GLY A 270 -7.00 -2.70 -22.37
N GLY A 271 -7.44 -1.45 -22.42
CA GLY A 271 -7.16 -0.43 -21.41
C GLY A 271 -7.44 -0.86 -19.96
N LEU A 272 -8.39 -1.76 -19.71
CA LEU A 272 -8.59 -2.37 -18.39
C LEU A 272 -8.33 -3.89 -18.37
N LEU A 273 -9.00 -4.68 -19.22
CA LEU A 273 -8.86 -6.14 -19.26
C LEU A 273 -8.24 -6.64 -20.56
N GLY A 274 -7.35 -7.64 -20.47
CA GLY A 274 -6.89 -8.39 -21.63
C GLY A 274 -7.99 -9.30 -22.18
N MET A 275 -8.62 -10.07 -21.29
CA MET A 275 -9.74 -10.96 -21.61
C MET A 275 -10.82 -10.91 -20.54
N PHE A 276 -12.08 -10.93 -20.97
CA PHE A 276 -13.23 -11.18 -20.11
C PHE A 276 -13.97 -12.44 -20.58
N SER A 277 -14.00 -13.47 -19.72
CA SER A 277 -14.64 -14.75 -20.02
C SER A 277 -15.43 -15.29 -18.84
N GLY A 278 -16.74 -15.07 -18.81
CA GLY A 278 -17.59 -15.55 -17.74
C GLY A 278 -18.85 -14.73 -17.57
N THR A 279 -19.46 -14.85 -16.38
CA THR A 279 -20.68 -14.11 -16.00
C THR A 279 -20.47 -13.24 -14.75
N GLY A 280 -19.21 -12.95 -14.42
CA GLY A 280 -18.84 -12.09 -13.30
C GLY A 280 -19.39 -10.67 -13.43
N ILE A 281 -19.49 -10.00 -12.28
CA ILE A 281 -20.09 -8.68 -12.15
C ILE A 281 -19.00 -7.62 -12.28
N ILE A 282 -19.14 -6.74 -13.26
CA ILE A 282 -18.28 -5.56 -13.44
C ILE A 282 -19.12 -4.32 -13.17
N ARG A 283 -18.62 -3.37 -12.35
CA ARG A 283 -19.32 -2.10 -12.09
C ARG A 283 -18.35 -0.96 -11.80
N GLY A 284 -18.64 0.22 -12.34
CA GLY A 284 -17.90 1.45 -12.04
C GLY A 284 -16.41 1.33 -12.37
N CYS A 285 -16.05 0.67 -13.48
CA CYS A 285 -14.66 0.41 -13.84
C CYS A 285 -14.23 1.23 -15.06
N PHE A 286 -13.06 1.88 -14.96
CA PHE A 286 -12.62 2.88 -15.93
C PHE A 286 -11.22 2.61 -16.46
N TRP A 287 -10.93 3.08 -17.67
CA TRP A 287 -9.56 3.19 -18.15
C TRP A 287 -9.34 4.53 -18.82
N ASP A 288 -8.12 5.05 -18.74
CA ASP A 288 -7.73 6.26 -19.47
C ASP A 288 -7.38 5.90 -20.92
N LYS A 289 -8.15 6.42 -21.88
CA LYS A 289 -7.96 6.23 -23.32
C LYS A 289 -6.69 6.90 -23.84
N ASN A 290 -6.32 8.04 -23.27
CA ASN A 290 -5.19 8.85 -23.72
C ASN A 290 -3.88 8.20 -23.28
N THR A 291 -3.75 7.82 -22.01
CA THR A 291 -2.52 7.20 -21.50
C THR A 291 -2.33 5.78 -22.05
N SER A 292 -3.41 5.00 -22.16
CA SER A 292 -3.34 3.66 -22.75
C SER A 292 -3.13 3.70 -24.27
N GLY A 293 -3.57 4.76 -24.95
CA GLY A 293 -3.61 4.84 -26.41
C GLY A 293 -4.59 3.87 -27.06
N LEU A 294 -5.62 3.41 -26.32
CA LEU A 294 -6.58 2.40 -26.76
C LEU A 294 -8.01 2.91 -26.80
N ASN A 295 -8.77 2.43 -27.78
CA ASN A 295 -10.21 2.70 -27.93
C ASN A 295 -11.10 1.62 -27.27
N ASN A 296 -10.53 0.44 -27.00
CA ASN A 296 -11.20 -0.68 -26.36
C ASN A 296 -10.54 -0.94 -25.02
N GLY A 297 -11.32 -1.34 -24.02
CA GLY A 297 -10.75 -1.73 -22.74
C GLY A 297 -11.04 -3.13 -22.28
N ILE A 298 -11.63 -3.95 -23.15
CA ILE A 298 -11.47 -5.40 -23.11
C ILE A 298 -10.82 -5.81 -24.44
N GLY A 299 -9.71 -6.54 -24.39
CA GLY A 299 -9.04 -7.06 -25.58
C GLY A 299 -9.83 -8.17 -26.28
N GLU A 300 -10.32 -9.15 -25.51
CA GLU A 300 -11.24 -10.19 -25.97
C GLU A 300 -12.42 -10.37 -25.01
N GLY A 301 -13.64 -10.41 -25.55
CA GLY A 301 -14.88 -10.36 -24.79
C GLY A 301 -15.51 -8.96 -24.77
N SER A 302 -16.56 -8.76 -23.98
CA SER A 302 -17.24 -7.46 -23.90
C SER A 302 -18.02 -7.28 -22.60
N SER A 303 -18.14 -6.03 -22.16
CA SER A 303 -19.01 -5.59 -21.07
C SER A 303 -19.22 -4.09 -21.19
N SER A 304 -20.47 -3.63 -21.09
CA SER A 304 -20.81 -2.20 -21.12
C SER A 304 -20.41 -1.45 -19.84
N TYR A 305 -19.99 -2.17 -18.79
CA TYR A 305 -19.58 -1.61 -17.51
C TYR A 305 -18.09 -1.32 -17.41
N VAL A 306 -17.33 -1.62 -18.46
CA VAL A 306 -15.94 -1.21 -18.59
C VAL A 306 -15.91 0.00 -19.54
N VAL A 307 -15.64 1.18 -18.98
CA VAL A 307 -15.88 2.46 -19.68
C VAL A 307 -14.59 3.25 -19.86
N GLY A 308 -14.26 3.57 -21.11
CA GLY A 308 -13.11 4.40 -21.43
C GLY A 308 -13.38 5.89 -21.21
N LYS A 309 -12.52 6.54 -20.43
CA LYS A 309 -12.53 7.97 -20.10
C LYS A 309 -11.29 8.66 -20.67
N THR A 310 -11.40 9.93 -21.02
CA THR A 310 -10.23 10.76 -21.33
C THR A 310 -9.50 11.13 -20.04
N THR A 311 -8.24 11.57 -20.13
CA THR A 311 -7.48 12.05 -18.96
C THR A 311 -8.23 13.14 -18.20
N THR A 312 -8.80 14.11 -18.90
CA THR A 312 -9.59 15.16 -18.25
C THR A 312 -10.79 14.59 -17.49
N GLU A 313 -11.52 13.63 -18.07
CA GLU A 313 -12.61 12.96 -17.35
C GLU A 313 -12.09 12.14 -16.16
N MET A 314 -10.94 11.47 -16.29
CA MET A 314 -10.30 10.70 -15.21
C MET A 314 -9.74 11.59 -14.09
N GLN A 315 -9.54 12.88 -14.34
CA GLN A 315 -9.14 13.90 -13.38
C GLN A 315 -10.32 14.78 -12.94
N THR A 316 -11.56 14.34 -13.21
CA THR A 316 -12.79 15.02 -12.81
C THR A 316 -13.51 14.19 -11.75
N LEU A 317 -13.64 14.71 -10.53
CA LEU A 317 -14.24 14.02 -9.38
C LEU A 317 -15.65 13.48 -9.69
N SER A 318 -16.46 14.29 -10.38
CA SER A 318 -17.83 13.91 -10.75
C SER A 318 -17.91 12.71 -11.70
N THR A 319 -16.83 12.35 -12.40
CA THR A 319 -16.77 11.11 -13.17
C THR A 319 -16.95 9.88 -12.28
N PHE A 320 -16.38 9.91 -11.07
CA PHE A 320 -16.36 8.78 -10.16
C PHE A 320 -17.51 8.81 -9.16
N THR A 321 -17.85 9.97 -8.59
CA THR A 321 -18.98 10.09 -7.66
C THR A 321 -20.31 9.75 -8.35
N ASN A 322 -20.50 10.16 -9.61
CA ASN A 322 -21.68 9.75 -10.41
C ASN A 322 -21.72 8.23 -10.68
N ALA A 323 -20.57 7.55 -10.58
CA ALA A 323 -20.49 6.10 -10.71
C ALA A 323 -20.66 5.36 -9.37
N GLY A 324 -20.81 6.10 -8.26
CA GLY A 324 -21.00 5.58 -6.91
C GLY A 324 -19.70 5.15 -6.22
N TRP A 325 -18.60 5.89 -6.47
CA TRP A 325 -17.35 5.73 -5.74
C TRP A 325 -17.37 6.57 -4.46
N ASP A 326 -16.96 5.95 -3.35
CA ASP A 326 -16.96 6.48 -1.98
C ASP A 326 -15.70 7.34 -1.75
N PHE A 327 -15.84 8.67 -1.84
CA PHE A 327 -14.75 9.63 -1.67
C PHE A 327 -14.81 10.30 -0.29
N ILE A 328 -13.65 10.70 0.25
CA ILE A 328 -13.61 11.54 1.45
C ILE A 328 -14.42 12.83 1.20
N GLY A 329 -15.17 13.27 2.20
CA GLY A 329 -15.95 14.51 2.15
C GLY A 329 -17.30 14.39 1.43
N GLU A 330 -17.70 13.19 0.97
CA GLU A 330 -19.06 12.94 0.51
C GLU A 330 -19.74 11.80 1.27
N THR A 331 -21.07 11.86 1.43
CA THR A 331 -21.83 10.85 2.17
C THR A 331 -22.95 10.22 1.35
N SER A 332 -22.99 10.49 0.05
CA SER A 332 -24.13 10.11 -0.81
C SER A 332 -24.09 8.63 -1.20
N ASN A 333 -22.91 8.03 -1.24
CA ASN A 333 -22.74 6.65 -1.66
C ASN A 333 -22.03 5.74 -0.64
N GLY A 334 -21.69 6.28 0.53
CA GLY A 334 -21.08 5.56 1.64
C GLY A 334 -20.54 6.52 2.69
N THR A 335 -19.82 5.96 3.66
CA THR A 335 -19.01 6.69 4.65
C THR A 335 -17.70 5.91 4.89
N ASN A 336 -17.28 5.08 3.94
CA ASN A 336 -16.05 4.29 4.09
C ASN A 336 -14.85 5.03 3.52
N ASP A 337 -15.10 6.09 2.73
CA ASP A 337 -14.11 7.05 2.27
C ASP A 337 -12.87 6.36 1.69
N TYR A 338 -13.10 5.51 0.68
CA TYR A 338 -12.03 4.70 0.08
C TYR A 338 -11.08 5.54 -0.78
N TRP A 339 -11.58 6.63 -1.35
CA TRP A 339 -10.89 7.42 -2.36
C TRP A 339 -10.75 8.88 -1.94
N GLN A 340 -9.72 9.51 -2.46
CA GLN A 340 -9.51 10.96 -2.47
C GLN A 340 -9.07 11.38 -3.88
N MET A 341 -9.16 12.66 -4.22
CA MET A 341 -8.71 13.13 -5.53
C MET A 341 -7.97 14.46 -5.41
N PRO A 342 -6.63 14.46 -5.51
CA PRO A 342 -5.87 15.70 -5.59
C PRO A 342 -6.29 16.53 -6.80
N VAL A 343 -6.14 17.85 -6.70
CA VAL A 343 -6.47 18.78 -7.79
C VAL A 343 -5.65 18.45 -9.03
N ASN A 344 -6.33 18.28 -10.17
CA ASN A 344 -5.73 17.92 -11.46
C ASN A 344 -4.98 16.57 -11.48
N ASP A 345 -5.29 15.66 -10.56
CA ASP A 345 -4.74 14.29 -10.55
C ASP A 345 -5.86 13.24 -10.64
N TYR A 346 -5.49 11.98 -10.82
CA TYR A 346 -6.37 10.82 -10.73
C TYR A 346 -6.76 10.54 -9.27
N PRO A 347 -7.86 9.80 -9.03
CA PRO A 347 -8.18 9.30 -7.70
C PRO A 347 -7.00 8.57 -7.07
N ARG A 348 -6.82 8.72 -5.77
CA ARG A 348 -5.87 7.96 -4.96
C ARG A 348 -6.64 7.31 -3.82
N LEU A 349 -6.15 6.20 -3.30
CA LEU A 349 -6.75 5.59 -2.12
C LEU A 349 -6.50 6.50 -0.92
N SER A 350 -7.47 6.58 -0.02
CA SER A 350 -7.42 7.50 1.13
C SER A 350 -6.19 7.30 2.00
N TYR A 351 -5.65 6.08 2.10
CA TYR A 351 -4.44 5.81 2.87
C TYR A 351 -3.13 6.21 2.17
N GLU A 352 -3.13 6.54 0.88
CA GLU A 352 -1.91 6.88 0.13
C GLU A 352 -1.38 8.27 0.44
N VAL A 353 -2.27 9.18 0.76
CA VAL A 353 -1.93 10.57 0.99
C VAL A 353 -2.37 10.91 2.39
N VAL A 354 -1.39 11.06 3.27
CA VAL A 354 -1.52 11.79 4.52
C VAL A 354 -0.84 13.13 4.24
N PHE A 355 -1.61 14.14 3.84
CA PHE A 355 -1.03 15.47 3.75
C PHE A 355 -0.76 15.91 5.19
N ALA A 356 0.51 16.11 5.53
CA ALA A 356 0.86 16.59 6.86
C ALA A 356 0.28 18.01 7.02
N GLY A 357 -0.71 18.16 7.90
CA GLY A 357 -1.47 19.39 8.08
C GLY A 357 -2.89 19.35 7.52
N ASP A 358 -3.27 18.36 6.71
CA ASP A 358 -4.65 18.13 6.28
C ASP A 358 -5.32 17.28 7.37
N LEU A 359 -5.90 17.97 8.34
CA LEU A 359 -6.45 17.37 9.55
C LEU A 359 -7.88 16.86 9.33
N ASN A 360 -8.53 17.28 8.25
CA ASN A 360 -9.86 16.84 7.88
C ASN A 360 -9.85 15.74 6.78
N ASN A 361 -8.70 15.49 6.15
CA ASN A 361 -8.43 14.56 5.04
C ASN A 361 -9.17 14.88 3.73
N ASP A 362 -9.54 16.12 3.46
CA ASP A 362 -10.20 16.52 2.21
C ASP A 362 -9.23 16.66 1.04
N GLY A 363 -7.93 16.45 1.28
CA GLY A 363 -6.87 16.49 0.29
C GLY A 363 -6.31 17.89 0.06
N ILE A 364 -6.68 18.87 0.89
CA ILE A 364 -6.13 20.22 0.91
C ILE A 364 -5.74 20.58 2.36
N VAL A 365 -4.81 21.52 2.53
CA VAL A 365 -4.49 22.10 3.85
C VAL A 365 -5.01 23.52 3.84
N ASP A 366 -6.14 23.77 4.49
CA ASP A 366 -6.84 25.06 4.46
C ASP A 366 -7.30 25.53 5.85
N PHE A 367 -8.21 26.52 5.88
CA PHE A 367 -8.72 27.06 7.13
C PHE A 367 -9.55 26.05 7.95
N ALA A 368 -10.14 25.03 7.33
CA ALA A 368 -10.82 23.95 8.04
C ALA A 368 -9.81 23.11 8.81
N ASP A 369 -8.64 22.85 8.24
CA ASP A 369 -7.56 22.16 8.95
C ASP A 369 -6.94 23.03 10.03
N LEU A 370 -6.70 24.32 9.74
CA LEU A 370 -6.24 25.26 10.76
C LEU A 370 -7.24 25.36 11.92
N TYR A 371 -8.54 25.33 11.65
CA TYR A 371 -9.56 25.31 12.70
C TYR A 371 -9.44 24.04 13.57
N ILE A 372 -9.28 22.87 12.95
CA ILE A 372 -9.05 21.61 13.68
C ILE A 372 -7.76 21.70 14.50
N PHE A 373 -6.68 22.18 13.89
CA PHE A 373 -5.38 22.38 14.51
C PHE A 373 -5.49 23.27 15.74
N MET A 374 -6.09 24.45 15.60
CA MET A 374 -6.27 25.42 16.68
C MET A 374 -7.24 24.93 17.77
N SER A 375 -8.25 24.14 17.41
CA SER A 375 -9.18 23.53 18.38
C SER A 375 -8.51 22.48 19.26
N GLN A 376 -7.39 21.90 18.80
CA GLN A 376 -6.64 20.83 19.46
C GLN A 376 -5.33 21.33 20.09
N TRP A 377 -4.92 22.57 19.80
CA TRP A 377 -3.63 23.20 20.16
C TRP A 377 -3.35 23.29 21.67
N LEU A 378 -4.27 22.90 22.55
CA LEU A 378 -4.09 23.08 24.00
C LEU A 378 -4.36 21.88 24.90
N CYS A 379 -4.71 20.68 24.43
CA CYS A 379 -4.99 19.57 25.35
C CYS A 379 -4.72 18.17 24.77
N GLU A 380 -3.84 17.44 25.47
CA GLU A 380 -3.70 15.96 25.55
C GLU A 380 -2.90 15.22 24.45
N GLU A 381 -2.37 14.04 24.84
CA GLU A 381 -1.67 13.08 23.98
C GLU A 381 -2.58 12.65 22.82
N LEU A 382 -2.19 12.95 21.58
CA LEU A 382 -2.94 12.58 20.38
C LEU A 382 -2.09 11.74 19.44
N ASN A 383 -2.74 10.82 18.71
CA ASN A 383 -2.12 9.88 17.78
C ASN A 383 -1.62 10.52 16.46
N TYR A 384 -1.61 11.85 16.36
CA TYR A 384 -1.37 12.60 15.11
C TYR A 384 -0.24 13.63 15.28
N ASP A 385 0.77 13.28 16.07
CA ASP A 385 2.07 13.96 16.12
C ASP A 385 2.75 13.85 14.75
N LEU A 386 2.83 14.98 14.04
CA LEU A 386 3.39 15.05 12.68
C LEU A 386 4.92 15.19 12.74
N TYR A 387 5.47 15.65 13.87
CA TYR A 387 6.90 15.79 14.10
C TYR A 387 7.54 14.49 14.63
N SER A 388 7.80 13.56 13.70
CA SER A 388 8.39 12.23 13.97
C SER A 388 9.73 12.17 14.75
N ALA A 389 10.39 13.29 15.05
CA ALA A 389 11.72 13.31 15.65
C ALA A 389 11.75 13.44 17.18
N ASP A 390 10.65 13.86 17.85
CA ASP A 390 10.59 13.89 19.31
C ASP A 390 9.78 12.72 19.91
N ASN A 391 8.85 12.14 19.15
CA ASN A 391 8.07 10.94 19.49
C ASN A 391 7.38 11.09 20.86
N LEU A 392 6.95 12.31 21.17
CA LEU A 392 6.33 12.66 22.45
C LEU A 392 4.80 12.62 22.41
N HIS A 393 4.19 12.46 21.22
CA HIS A 393 2.73 12.50 21.05
C HIS A 393 2.10 13.83 21.47
N ILE A 394 2.85 14.94 21.34
CA ILE A 394 2.44 16.28 21.76
C ILE A 394 2.59 17.24 20.59
N VAL A 395 1.46 17.75 20.11
CA VAL A 395 1.42 18.81 19.08
C VAL A 395 2.04 20.08 19.65
N ASN A 396 3.16 20.51 19.07
CA ASN A 396 3.94 21.65 19.54
C ASN A 396 4.45 22.50 18.36
N PHE A 397 5.33 23.47 18.64
CA PHE A 397 5.81 24.43 17.63
C PHE A 397 6.58 23.77 16.46
N LEU A 398 7.03 22.53 16.62
CA LEU A 398 7.73 21.77 15.58
C LEU A 398 6.76 21.24 14.51
N ASP A 399 5.50 21.02 14.85
CA ASP A 399 4.44 20.65 13.90
C ASP A 399 4.01 21.84 13.03
N TRP A 400 4.14 23.07 13.53
CA TRP A 400 3.84 24.30 12.78
C TRP A 400 4.76 24.49 11.57
N ASP A 401 6.02 24.09 11.68
CA ASP A 401 6.96 24.11 10.55
C ASP A 401 6.54 23.13 9.44
N ILE A 402 5.91 22.01 9.81
CA ILE A 402 5.36 21.04 8.85
C ILE A 402 4.06 21.57 8.23
N PHE A 403 3.17 22.17 9.01
CA PHE A 403 1.95 22.84 8.54
C PHE A 403 2.28 23.95 7.51
N ALA A 404 3.20 24.85 7.85
CA ALA A 404 3.59 25.96 6.98
C ALA A 404 4.25 25.52 5.68
N LYS A 405 4.92 24.37 5.65
CA LYS A 405 5.57 23.81 4.44
C LYS A 405 4.60 23.21 3.42
N ASN A 406 3.42 22.79 3.88
CA ASN A 406 2.41 22.12 3.04
C ASN A 406 1.18 22.99 2.78
N TRP A 407 1.20 24.25 3.21
CA TRP A 407 0.14 25.22 2.93
C TRP A 407 0.00 25.49 1.43
N ASP A 408 -1.13 25.09 0.84
CA ASP A 408 -1.43 25.37 -0.57
C ASP A 408 -2.36 26.59 -0.67
N GLY A 409 -1.77 27.78 -0.59
CA GLY A 409 -2.45 29.07 -0.64
C GLY A 409 -1.48 30.24 -0.88
N ASP A 410 -2.01 31.45 -1.10
CA ASP A 410 -1.19 32.64 -1.38
C ASP A 410 -0.25 32.95 -0.20
N PHE A 411 1.05 32.83 -0.43
CA PHE A 411 2.10 33.19 0.53
C PHE A 411 1.98 34.64 1.04
N ILE A 412 1.28 35.52 0.31
CA ILE A 412 0.97 36.89 0.73
C ILE A 412 0.02 36.92 1.92
N GLU A 413 -0.94 36.00 2.07
CA GLU A 413 -1.86 36.01 3.23
C GLU A 413 -1.19 35.49 4.50
N LEU A 414 -0.41 34.41 4.40
CA LEU A 414 0.40 33.91 5.52
C LEU A 414 1.51 34.91 5.88
N SER A 415 2.12 35.54 4.88
CA SER A 415 3.09 36.62 5.08
C SER A 415 2.43 37.88 5.63
N ASN A 416 1.20 38.25 5.24
CA ASN A 416 0.47 39.40 5.78
C ASN A 416 0.02 39.14 7.21
N PHE A 417 -0.42 37.92 7.52
CA PHE A 417 -0.69 37.49 8.89
C PHE A 417 0.56 37.58 9.75
N ALA A 418 1.70 37.05 9.27
CA ALA A 418 2.98 37.17 9.96
C ALA A 418 3.51 38.63 10.00
N TYR A 419 3.24 39.45 8.98
CA TYR A 419 3.71 40.84 8.85
C TYR A 419 2.89 41.80 9.73
N GLU A 420 1.57 41.65 9.81
CA GLU A 420 0.71 42.44 10.71
C GLU A 420 0.92 42.06 12.18
N TRP A 421 1.34 40.83 12.48
CA TRP A 421 1.64 40.37 13.83
C TRP A 421 3.05 40.73 14.32
N LEU A 422 3.95 41.18 13.42
CA LEU A 422 5.36 41.46 13.71
C LEU A 422 5.80 42.90 13.42
N GLU A 423 4.89 43.86 13.18
CA GLU A 423 5.30 45.27 13.04
C GLU A 423 5.85 45.84 14.36
N TYR A 424 7.10 46.31 14.28
CA TYR A 424 7.87 46.94 15.35
C TYR A 424 7.19 48.26 15.82
N ASP A 425 7.17 48.48 17.14
CA ASP A 425 6.73 49.70 17.87
C ASP A 425 5.22 49.89 18.19
N ALA A 426 4.41 48.82 18.25
CA ALA A 426 3.06 48.91 18.83
C ALA A 426 3.06 48.74 20.37
N TYR A 427 3.70 49.66 21.10
CA TYR A 427 3.73 49.71 22.59
C TYR A 427 2.35 49.94 23.26
N ASN A 428 1.25 49.81 22.53
CA ASN A 428 -0.11 50.13 22.96
C ASN A 428 -0.95 48.86 23.18
N ALA A 429 -0.40 47.69 22.84
CA ALA A 429 -1.10 46.39 22.83
C ALA A 429 -0.67 45.44 23.97
N ASP A 430 0.32 45.83 24.78
CA ASP A 430 0.57 45.22 26.09
C ASP A 430 -0.43 45.82 27.08
N ILE A 431 -1.49 45.06 27.33
CA ILE A 431 -2.67 45.48 28.11
C ILE A 431 -2.93 44.54 29.28
N ALA A 432 -2.21 43.43 29.38
CA ALA A 432 -2.35 42.41 30.40
C ALA A 432 -1.02 42.18 31.13
N GLY A 433 -0.78 43.08 32.08
CA GLY A 433 0.24 42.91 33.10
C GLY A 433 1.60 43.41 32.65
N ASP A 434 1.80 44.74 32.72
CA ASP A 434 3.01 45.53 32.49
C ASP A 434 4.34 44.73 32.42
N ASP A 435 4.52 43.93 31.37
CA ASP A 435 5.70 43.08 31.16
C ASP A 435 6.47 43.45 29.89
N ASP A 436 5.98 44.47 29.16
CA ASP A 436 6.50 44.99 27.90
C ASP A 436 6.49 43.94 26.76
N PHE A 437 5.71 42.85 26.88
CA PHE A 437 5.60 41.77 25.88
C PHE A 437 4.16 41.43 25.48
N VAL A 438 3.77 41.76 24.25
CA VAL A 438 2.47 41.34 23.69
C VAL A 438 2.40 39.82 23.53
N ASN A 439 1.55 39.17 24.32
CA ASN A 439 1.41 37.72 24.37
C ASN A 439 -0.06 37.26 24.58
N PHE A 440 -0.28 35.97 24.81
CA PHE A 440 -1.63 35.40 24.92
C PHE A 440 -2.44 35.91 26.12
N LEU A 441 -1.81 36.50 27.13
CA LEU A 441 -2.50 37.13 28.27
C LEU A 441 -3.17 38.45 27.84
N ASP A 442 -2.52 39.22 26.96
CA ASP A 442 -3.08 40.45 26.37
C ASP A 442 -4.31 40.15 25.52
N PHE A 443 -4.23 39.07 24.73
CA PHE A 443 -5.33 38.59 23.91
C PHE A 443 -6.53 38.15 24.76
N ALA A 444 -6.28 37.47 25.89
CA ALA A 444 -7.32 37.07 26.83
C ALA A 444 -7.97 38.28 27.52
N ALA A 445 -7.18 39.26 27.98
CA ALA A 445 -7.69 40.49 28.61
C ALA A 445 -8.50 41.38 27.64
N PHE A 446 -8.11 41.40 26.36
CA PHE A 446 -8.86 42.02 25.30
C PHE A 446 -10.22 41.33 25.08
N ALA A 447 -10.23 40.00 24.97
CA ALA A 447 -11.44 39.20 24.75
C ALA A 447 -12.44 39.29 25.92
N GLU A 448 -11.97 39.40 27.16
CA GLU A 448 -12.82 39.52 28.35
C GLU A 448 -13.58 40.86 28.44
N ASN A 449 -13.09 41.91 27.79
CA ASN A 449 -13.70 43.25 27.83
C ASN A 449 -14.44 43.63 26.53
N TRP A 450 -14.66 42.66 25.66
CA TRP A 450 -15.42 42.85 24.43
C TRP A 450 -16.92 43.00 24.75
N MET A 451 -17.47 44.20 24.62
CA MET A 451 -18.93 44.41 24.58
C MET A 451 -19.34 44.96 23.21
N GLU A 452 -20.15 44.14 22.53
CA GLU A 452 -20.76 44.23 21.18
C GLU A 452 -20.20 45.24 20.19
#